data_AF-A0A418XU30-F1
#
_entry.id   AF-A0A418XU30-F1
#
_cell.length_a   1.000
_cell.length_b   1.000
_cell.length_c   1.000
_cell.angle_alpha   90.00
_cell.angle_beta   90.00
_cell.angle_gamma   90.00
#
_symmetry.space_group_name_H-M   'P 1'
#
loop_
_entity.id
_entity.type
_entity.pdbx_description
1 polymer ?
#
loop_
_entity_poly.entity_id
_entity_poly.type
_entity_poly.pdbx_seq_one_letter_code
_entity_poly.pdbx_strand_id
1 'polypeptide(L)' 'MLKCKEVVEKADALVDGMPLSWRERLAMRLHLIMCHHCRRYIRQLNALVTSLPHEPQPLDDEQTKRILKKIDSPGN' A
#
# COMPACT_ATOMS: atom_id res chain seq x y z
N MET A 1 21.51 -2.84 -9.81
CA MET A 1 20.59 -1.76 -10.21
C MET A 1 19.31 -2.41 -10.68
N LEU A 2 18.17 -2.13 -10.04
CA LEU A 2 16.89 -2.50 -10.66
C LEU A 2 16.70 -1.66 -11.92
N LYS A 3 16.16 -2.27 -12.97
CA LYS A 3 15.71 -1.54 -14.17
C LYS A 3 14.35 -0.92 -13.89
N CYS A 4 14.05 0.21 -14.53
CA CYS A 4 12.73 0.86 -14.42
C CYS A 4 11.59 -0.12 -14.74
N LYS A 5 11.79 -1.05 -15.69
CA LYS A 5 10.83 -2.10 -16.02
C LYS A 5 10.50 -3.02 -14.82
N GLU A 6 11.53 -3.46 -14.09
CA GLU A 6 11.36 -4.31 -12.91
C GLU A 6 10.65 -3.57 -11.77
N VAL A 7 10.81 -2.24 -11.69
CA VAL A 7 10.07 -1.41 -10.73
C VAL A 7 8.59 -1.33 -11.09
N VAL A 8 8.27 -1.22 -12.38
CA VAL A 8 6.89 -1.22 -12.87
C VAL A 8 6.23 -2.59 -12.64
N GLU A 9 6.93 -3.69 -12.94
CA GLU A 9 6.44 -5.06 -12.70
C GLU A 9 6.17 -5.35 -11.22
N LYS A 10 6.88 -4.68 -10.31
CA LYS A 10 6.70 -4.82 -8.84
C LYS A 10 5.89 -3.70 -8.21
N ALA A 11 5.32 -2.80 -9.01
CA ALA A 11 4.61 -1.62 -8.52
C ALA A 11 3.28 -1.99 -7.85
N ASP A 12 2.55 -2.96 -8.41
CA ASP A 12 1.28 -3.43 -7.84
C ASP A 12 1.49 -4.01 -6.45
N ALA A 13 2.48 -4.90 -6.29
CA ALA A 13 2.84 -5.46 -4.98
C ALA A 13 3.28 -4.38 -3.97
N LEU A 14 3.87 -3.28 -4.45
CA LEU A 14 4.25 -2.15 -3.61
C LEU A 14 3.04 -1.33 -3.13
N VAL A 15 2.03 -1.16 -3.97
CA VAL A 15 0.83 -0.35 -3.68
C VAL A 15 -0.23 -1.15 -2.92
N ASP A 16 -0.42 -2.43 -3.27
CA ASP A 16 -1.36 -3.34 -2.60
C ASP A 16 -0.83 -3.88 -1.26
N GLY A 17 0.41 -3.55 -0.89
CA GLY A 17 1.00 -3.95 0.39
C GLY A 17 1.32 -5.45 0.48
N MET A 18 1.39 -6.15 -0.65
CA MET A 18 1.83 -7.55 -0.68
C MET A 18 3.23 -7.71 -0.08
N PRO A 19 3.55 -8.89 0.50
CA PRO A 19 4.83 -9.12 1.12
C PRO A 19 5.95 -9.24 0.07
N LEU A 20 6.63 -8.12 -0.23
CA LEU A 20 7.93 -8.15 -0.89
C LEU A 20 9.02 -8.61 0.08
N SER A 21 10.04 -9.32 -0.43
CA SER A 21 11.22 -9.66 0.37
C SER A 21 11.94 -8.39 0.82
N TRP A 22 12.54 -8.41 2.01
CA TRP A 22 13.28 -7.27 2.58
C TRP A 22 14.33 -6.68 1.62
N ARG A 23 15.03 -7.55 0.88
CA ARG A 23 16.03 -7.16 -0.13
C ARG A 23 15.41 -6.37 -1.29
N GLU A 24 14.23 -6.76 -1.74
CA GLU A 24 13.52 -6.12 -2.86
C GLU A 24 12.99 -4.76 -2.43
N ARG A 25 12.45 -4.66 -1.21
CA ARG A 25 12.01 -3.40 -0.63
C ARG A 25 13.15 -2.39 -0.52
N LEU A 26 14.34 -2.82 -0.10
CA LEU A 26 15.52 -1.95 -0.05
C LEU A 26 15.95 -1.51 -1.45
N ALA A 27 16.05 -2.43 -2.39
CA ALA A 27 16.51 -2.15 -3.74
C ALA A 27 15.54 -1.21 -4.49
N MET A 28 14.22 -1.36 -4.26
CA MET A 28 13.19 -0.46 -4.80
C MET A 28 13.26 0.93 -4.17
N ARG A 29 13.46 1.04 -2.85
CA ARG A 29 13.69 2.34 -2.17
C ARG A 29 14.89 3.09 -2.74
N LEU A 30 16.03 2.40 -2.89
CA LEU A 30 17.24 2.98 -3.48
C LEU A 30 16.98 3.47 -4.91
N HIS A 31 16.26 2.69 -5.72
CA HIS A 31 15.92 3.08 -7.08
C HIS A 31 15.01 4.32 -7.12
N LEU A 32 13.99 4.41 -6.27
CA LEU A 32 13.06 5.54 -6.21
C LEU A 32 13.73 6.85 -5.73
N ILE A 33 14.83 6.75 -4.97
CA ILE A 33 15.65 7.91 -4.58
C ILE A 33 16.45 8.42 -5.79
N MET A 34 16.97 7.53 -6.62
CA MET A 34 17.82 7.88 -7.77
C MET A 34 17.04 8.22 -9.04
N CYS A 35 15.85 7.62 -9.24
CA CYS A 35 15.07 7.74 -10.46
C CYS A 35 13.78 8.54 -10.24
N HIS A 36 13.77 9.79 -10.72
CA HIS A 36 12.60 10.67 -10.62
C HIS A 36 11.39 10.14 -11.39
N HIS A 37 11.59 9.49 -12.54
CA HIS A 37 10.50 8.94 -13.35
C HIS A 37 9.71 7.87 -12.60
N CYS A 38 10.42 6.89 -12.00
CA CYS A 38 9.80 5.85 -11.18
C CYS A 38 9.11 6.45 -9.95
N ARG A 39 9.70 7.48 -9.32
CA ARG A 39 9.06 8.19 -8.20
C ARG A 39 7.74 8.85 -8.60
N ARG A 40 7.70 9.50 -9.77
CA ARG A 40 6.46 10.11 -10.30
C ARG A 40 5.42 9.05 -10.63
N TYR A 41 5.84 7.97 -11.29
CA TYR A 41 4.96 6.85 -11.64
C TYR A 41 4.30 6.23 -10.41
N ILE A 42 5.08 5.87 -9.38
CA ILE A 42 4.53 5.27 -8.15
C ILE A 42 3.57 6.21 -7.42
N ARG A 43 3.84 7.52 -7.42
CA ARG A 43 2.90 8.51 -6.85
C ARG A 43 1.57 8.54 -7.59
N GLN A 44 1.61 8.53 -8.92
CA GLN A 44 0.40 8.51 -9.74
C GLN A 44 -0.39 7.21 -9.55
N LEU A 45 0.31 6.07 -9.50
CA LEU A 45 -0.30 4.77 -9.24
C LEU A 45 -0.97 4.73 -7.86
N ASN A 46 -0.29 5.19 -6.81
CA ASN A 46 -0.88 5.27 -5.47
C ASN A 46 -2.12 6.18 -5.44
N ALA A 47 -2.07 7.35 -6.08
CA ALA A 47 -3.22 8.24 -6.17
C ALA A 47 -4.40 7.58 -6.91
N LEU A 48 -4.12 6.85 -7.98
CA LEU A 48 -5.13 6.10 -8.72
C LEU A 48 -5.75 5.00 -7.84
N VAL A 49 -4.94 4.15 -7.22
CA VAL A 49 -5.44 3.05 -6.38
C VAL A 49 -6.22 3.57 -5.17
N THR A 50 -5.77 4.66 -4.54
CA THR A 50 -6.49 5.28 -3.42
C THR A 50 -7.83 5.90 -3.85
N SER A 51 -7.96 6.31 -5.11
CA SER A 51 -9.21 6.87 -5.65
C SER A 51 -10.23 5.80 -6.07
N LEU A 52 -9.81 4.54 -6.21
CA LEU A 52 -10.73 3.45 -6.49
C LEU A 52 -11.60 3.20 -5.25
N PRO A 53 -12.92 2.99 -5.42
CA PRO A 53 -13.78 2.61 -4.30
C PRO A 53 -13.25 1.30 -3.71
N HIS A 54 -12.76 1.37 -2.48
CA HIS A 54 -12.38 0.18 -1.74
C HIS A 54 -13.67 -0.55 -1.38
N GLU A 55 -13.90 -1.72 -1.97
CA GLU A 55 -14.99 -2.60 -1.56
C GLU A 55 -14.61 -3.16 -0.19
N PRO A 56 -15.25 -2.71 0.91
CA PRO A 56 -14.88 -3.21 2.22
C PRO A 56 -15.19 -4.70 2.24
N GLN A 57 -14.19 -5.51 2.59
CA GLN A 57 -14.47 -6.90 2.90
C GLN A 57 -15.50 -6.93 4.04
N PRO A 58 -16.55 -7.76 3.95
CA PRO A 58 -17.55 -7.84 5.00
C PRO A 58 -16.86 -8.19 6.31
N LEU A 59 -16.91 -7.28 7.27
CA LEU A 59 -16.43 -7.55 8.62
C LEU A 59 -17.34 -8.62 9.23
N ASP A 60 -16.73 -9.65 9.81
CA ASP A 60 -17.45 -10.60 10.64
C ASP A 60 -18.14 -9.89 11.83
N ASP A 61 -19.26 -10.44 12.28
CA ASP A 61 -20.11 -9.85 13.33
C ASP A 61 -19.32 -9.56 14.61
N GLU A 62 -18.33 -10.39 14.92
CA GLU A 62 -17.47 -10.24 16.09
C GLU A 62 -16.53 -9.03 15.97
N GLN A 63 -16.04 -8.73 14.76
CA GLN A 63 -15.19 -7.55 14.53
C GLN A 63 -16.01 -6.26 14.65
N THR A 64 -17.24 -6.27 14.13
CA THR A 64 -18.18 -5.14 14.21
C THR A 64 -18.50 -4.79 15.66
N LYS A 65 -18.82 -5.80 16.50
CA LYS A 65 -19.08 -5.60 17.94
C LYS A 65 -17.89 -5.02 18.69
N ARG A 66 -16.66 -5.45 18.36
CA ARG A 66 -15.43 -4.95 19.00
C ARG A 66 -15.15 -3.49 18.66
N ILE A 67 -15.46 -3.06 17.43
CA ILE A 67 -15.32 -1.65 17.01
C ILE A 67 -16.37 -0.78 17.70
N LEU A 68 -17.64 -1.19 17.69
CA LEU A 68 -18.73 -0.48 18.36
C LEU A 68 -18.44 -0.25 19.84
N LYS A 69 -17.95 -1.27 20.55
CA LYS A 69 -17.57 -1.15 21.97
C LYS A 69 -16.47 -0.11 22.23
N LYS A 70 -15.55 0.11 21.28
CA LYS A 70 -14.49 1.13 21.41
C LYS A 70 -15.00 2.55 21.13
N ILE A 71 -16.05 2.70 20.33
CA ILE A 71 -16.67 3.99 20.02
C ILE A 71 -17.61 4.41 21.16
N ASP A 72 -18.35 3.45 21.73
CA ASP A 72 -19.28 3.68 22.85
C ASP A 72 -18.58 3.85 24.21
N SER A 73 -17.27 3.66 24.29
CA SER A 73 -16.46 4.09 25.44
C SER A 73 -15.80 5.44 25.12
N PRO A 74 -16.48 6.58 25.32
CA PRO A 74 -15.77 7.85 25.39
C PRO A 74 -14.78 7.73 26.56
N GLY A 75 -13.57 8.27 26.36
CA GLY A 75 -12.43 8.05 27.24
C GLY A 75 -12.73 8.14 28.74
N ASN A 76 -12.12 7.21 29.48
CA ASN A 76 -11.66 7.47 30.84
C ASN A 76 -10.31 8.17 30.78
#